data_AF-A0A1I2YR16-F1
#
_entry.id   AF-A0A1I2YR16-F1
#
_cell.length_a   1.000
_cell.length_b   1.000
_cell.length_c   1.000
_cell.angle_alpha   90.00
_cell.angle_beta   90.00
_cell.angle_gamma   90.00
#
_symmetry.space_group_name_H-M   'P 1'
#
loop_
_entity.id
_entity.type
_entity.pdbx_description
1 polymer ?
#
loop_
_entity_poly.entity_id
_entity_poly.type
_entity_poly.pdbx_seq_one_letter_code
_entity_poly.pdbx_strand_id
1 'polypeptide(L)' 'MSSKRYPEDFKIDTVKQITERGHPVAEVASRIGVSQHTLYAWLKRYSLPEGEDRERFVV' A
#
# COMPACT_ATOMS: atom_id res chain seq x y z
N MET A 1 -4.21 6.45 -21.37
CA MET A 1 -4.83 5.48 -20.44
C MET A 1 -5.46 6.26 -19.30
N SER A 2 -6.74 6.02 -19.00
CA SER A 2 -7.43 6.74 -17.92
C SER A 2 -6.88 6.24 -16.58
N SER A 3 -6.05 7.04 -15.91
CA SER A 3 -5.57 6.72 -14.56
C SER A 3 -6.78 6.55 -13.65
N LYS A 4 -7.07 5.32 -13.23
CA LYS A 4 -8.07 5.03 -12.21
C LYS A 4 -7.62 5.75 -10.93
N ARG A 5 -8.22 6.92 -10.66
CA ARG A 5 -7.85 7.77 -9.52
C ARG A 5 -8.55 7.20 -8.29
N TYR A 6 -7.80 6.47 -7.49
CA TYR A 6 -8.24 6.13 -6.14
C TYR A 6 -8.20 7.38 -5.26
N PRO A 7 -9.25 7.65 -4.47
CA PRO A 7 -9.24 8.74 -3.50
C PRO A 7 -8.13 8.51 -2.47
N GLU A 8 -7.62 9.60 -1.89
CA GLU A 8 -6.47 9.52 -0.98
C GLU A 8 -6.81 8.77 0.31
N ASP A 9 -8.02 8.94 0.84
CA ASP A 9 -8.54 8.17 1.98
C ASP A 9 -8.46 6.67 1.73
N PHE A 10 -8.80 6.23 0.52
CA PHE A 10 -8.73 4.81 0.18
C PHE A 10 -7.29 4.29 0.14
N LYS A 11 -6.34 5.09 -0.36
CA LYS A 11 -4.92 4.71 -0.37
C LYS A 11 -4.37 4.61 1.05
N ILE A 12 -4.73 5.55 1.92
CA ILE A 12 -4.31 5.58 3.32
C ILE A 12 -4.90 4.38 4.08
N ASP A 13 -6.19 4.10 3.93
CA ASP A 13 -6.82 2.94 4.56
C ASP A 13 -6.17 1.63 4.10
N THR A 14 -5.89 1.51 2.80
CA THR A 14 -5.21 0.34 2.24
C THR A 14 -3.80 0.16 2.82
N VAL A 15 -3.05 1.25 2.96
CA VAL A 15 -1.72 1.24 3.58
C VAL A 15 -1.81 0.84 5.05
N LYS A 16 -2.77 1.39 5.80
CA LYS A 16 -3.05 1.02 7.21
C LYS A 16 -3.41 -0.45 7.38
N GLN A 17 -4.16 -1.04 6.46
CA GLN A 17 -4.46 -2.48 6.50
C GLN A 17 -3.20 -3.34 6.35
N ILE A 18 -2.22 -2.89 5.58
CA ILE A 18 -0.94 -3.59 5.41
C ILE A 18 -0.04 -3.36 6.64
N THR A 19 0.05 -2.13 7.14
CA THR A 19 0.99 -1.75 8.21
C THR A 19 0.48 -2.06 9.62
N GLU A 20 -0.79 -1.78 9.91
CA GLU A 20 -1.39 -1.94 11.24
C GLU A 20 -1.98 -3.34 11.44
N ARG A 21 -2.62 -3.91 10.41
CA ARG A 21 -3.22 -5.25 10.50
C ARG A 21 -2.32 -6.37 9.98
N GLY A 22 -1.19 -6.03 9.36
CA GLY A 22 -0.22 -7.00 8.84
C GLY A 22 -0.71 -7.79 7.63
N HIS A 23 -1.67 -7.27 6.85
CA HIS A 23 -2.13 -7.99 5.65
C HIS A 23 -1.03 -8.03 4.58
N PRO A 24 -0.87 -9.17 3.87
CA PRO A 24 0.12 -9.28 2.80
C PRO A 24 -0.21 -8.34 1.64
N VAL A 25 0.80 -7.64 1.12
CA VAL A 25 0.64 -6.74 -0.03
C VAL A 25 0.00 -7.45 -1.22
N ALA A 26 0.36 -8.72 -1.45
CA ALA A 26 -0.18 -9.54 -2.54
C ALA A 26 -1.69 -9.79 -2.41
N GLU A 27 -2.18 -10.08 -1.19
CA GLU A 27 -3.59 -10.31 -0.93
C GLU A 27 -4.39 -9.03 -1.16
N VAL A 28 -3.91 -7.92 -0.58
CA VAL A 28 -4.55 -6.61 -0.72
C VAL A 28 -4.58 -6.17 -2.18
N ALA A 29 -3.49 -6.37 -2.93
CA ALA A 29 -3.37 -6.10 -4.37
C ALA A 29 -4.45 -6.83 -5.17
N SER A 30 -4.56 -8.13 -4.94
CA SER A 30 -5.52 -8.98 -5.63
C SER A 30 -6.97 -8.60 -5.29
N ARG A 31 -7.23 -8.20 -4.03
CA ARG A 31 -8.57 -7.85 -3.55
C ARG A 31 -9.11 -6.56 -4.16
N ILE A 32 -8.27 -5.54 -4.29
CA ILE A 32 -8.68 -4.23 -4.85
C ILE A 32 -8.40 -4.11 -6.36
N GLY A 33 -7.78 -5.13 -6.97
CA GLY A 33 -7.50 -5.19 -8.40
C GLY A 33 -6.41 -4.21 -8.85
N VAL A 34 -5.38 -4.00 -8.03
CA VAL A 34 -4.20 -3.20 -8.41
C VAL A 34 -2.94 -4.06 -8.41
N SER A 35 -1.92 -3.60 -9.11
CA SER A 35 -0.61 -4.24 -9.06
C SER A 35 0.08 -3.99 -7.71
N GLN A 36 0.81 -4.97 -7.20
CA GLN A 36 1.64 -4.83 -5.99
C GLN A 36 2.58 -3.63 -6.06
N HIS A 37 3.12 -3.31 -7.24
CA HIS A 37 3.95 -2.13 -7.48
C HIS A 37 3.24 -0.81 -7.10
N THR A 38 1.94 -0.69 -7.39
CA THR A 38 1.15 0.48 -7.02
C THR A 38 1.00 0.57 -5.50
N LEU A 39 0.81 -0.55 -4.82
CA LEU A 39 0.75 -0.60 -3.36
C LEU A 39 2.08 -0.24 -2.72
N TYR A 40 3.21 -0.71 -3.24
CA TYR A 40 4.53 -0.27 -2.77
C TYR A 40 4.74 1.25 -2.95
N ALA A 41 4.24 1.84 -4.04
CA ALA A 41 4.27 3.28 -4.22
C ALA A 41 3.41 4.03 -3.18
N TRP A 42 2.25 3.49 -2.81
CA TRP A 42 1.41 4.06 -1.75
C TRP A 42 2.03 3.87 -0.37
N LEU A 43 2.55 2.68 -0.05
CA LEU A 43 3.30 2.43 1.18
C LEU A 43 4.46 3.43 1.31
N LYS A 44 5.27 3.61 0.26
CA LYS A 44 6.36 4.61 0.30
C LYS A 44 5.86 6.04 0.54
N ARG A 45 4.68 6.39 0.02
CA ARG A 45 4.14 7.76 0.09
C ARG A 45 3.37 8.05 1.38
N TYR A 46 2.74 7.04 1.98
CA TYR A 46 1.82 7.18 3.12
C TYR A 46 2.27 6.42 4.38
N SER A 47 3.25 5.51 4.30
CA SER A 47 3.77 4.73 5.45
C SER A 47 5.02 5.35 6.10
N LEU A 48 5.66 6.35 5.49
CA LEU A 48 6.87 7.00 6.02
C LEU A 48 6.53 8.42 6.48
N PRO A 49 6.55 8.73 7.78
CA PRO A 49 7.29 9.91 8.22
C PRO A 49 8.78 9.63 7.98
N GLU A 50 9.54 10.60 7.45
CA GLU A 50 10.98 10.46 7.13
C GLU A 50 11.75 9.67 8.19
N GLY A 51 12.20 8.44 7.91
CA GLY A 51 13.10 7.78 8.86
C GLY A 51 13.40 6.31 8.71
N GLU A 52 12.40 5.42 8.63
CA GLU A 52 12.69 4.02 8.98
C GLU A 52 12.15 2.97 8.01
N ASP A 53 13.15 2.26 7.47
CA ASP A 53 13.24 0.83 7.22
C ASP A 53 12.33 0.17 6.18
N ARG A 54 13.02 -0.34 5.16
CA ARG A 54 12.50 -0.98 3.96
C ARG A 54 12.40 -2.50 4.08
N GLU A 55 12.30 -3.10 5.27
CA GLU A 55 12.43 -4.56 5.35
C GLU A 55 11.28 -5.31 6.05
N ARG A 56 10.19 -4.63 6.44
CA ARG A 56 9.11 -5.28 7.21
C ARG A 56 7.99 -5.97 6.40
N PHE A 57 8.02 -5.92 5.07
CA PHE A 57 6.96 -6.46 4.21
C PHE A 57 7.39 -7.64 3.33
N VAL A 58 8.53 -8.27 3.63
CA VAL A 58 8.98 -9.50 2.97
C VAL A 58 8.70 -10.68 3.90
N VAL A 59 7.49 -11.25 3.78
CA VAL A 59 7.16 -12.61 4.23
C VAL A 59 6.55 -13.35 3.06
#